data_AF-A0A520I1X6-F1
#
_entry.id   AF-A0A520I1X6-F1
#
_cell.length_a   1.000
_cell.length_b   1.000
_cell.length_c   1.000
_cell.angle_alpha   90.00
_cell.angle_beta   90.00
_cell.angle_gamma   90.00
#
_symmetry.space_group_name_H-M   'P 1'
#
loop_
_entity.id
_entity.type
_entity.pdbx_description
1 polymer ?
#
loop_
_entity_poly.entity_id
_entity_poly.type
_entity_poly.pdbx_seq_one_letter_code
_entity_poly.pdbx_strand_id
1 'polypeptide(L)' 'MEKLNELDTTGVAPLIYMNPERNVWREDVVLQEISVADGLKNAAKHNESFFFVPKIIEK' A
#
# COMPACT_ATOMS: atom_id res chain seq x y z
N MET A 1 15.67 19.45 14.75
CA MET A 1 16.64 18.40 14.39
C MET A 1 17.81 18.39 15.37
N GLU A 2 18.48 19.53 15.59
CA GLU A 2 19.70 19.57 16.43
C GLU A 2 19.53 19.04 17.86
N LYS A 3 18.43 19.35 18.54
CA LYS A 3 18.17 18.89 19.92
C LYS A 3 18.03 17.37 20.09
N LEU A 4 17.71 16.64 19.03
CA LEU A 4 17.60 15.18 19.11
C LEU A 4 18.97 14.50 19.11
N ASN A 5 20.01 15.17 18.62
CA ASN A 5 21.38 14.65 18.57
C ASN A 5 22.10 14.76 19.92
N GLU A 6 21.52 15.46 20.89
CA GLU A 6 22.03 15.58 22.26
C GLU A 6 21.79 14.31 23.09
N LEU A 7 20.94 13.40 22.60
CA LEU A 7 20.58 12.15 23.27
C LEU A 7 21.43 11.00 22.71
N ASP A 8 22.19 10.35 23.60
CA ASP A 8 22.89 9.11 23.26
C ASP A 8 21.88 7.97 23.09
N THR A 9 21.78 7.46 21.87
CA THR A 9 20.93 6.33 21.49
C THR A 9 21.74 5.08 21.20
N THR A 10 23.03 5.05 21.58
CA THR A 10 23.92 3.91 21.38
C THR A 10 23.35 2.67 22.06
N GLY A 11 23.09 1.61 21.28
CA GLY A 11 22.52 0.37 21.77
C GLY A 11 20.98 0.37 21.95
N VAL A 12 20.30 1.48 21.68
CA VAL A 12 18.84 1.55 21.67
C VAL A 12 18.33 1.17 20.29
N ALA A 13 17.65 0.03 20.19
CA ALA A 13 17.02 -0.37 18.94
C ALA A 13 15.87 0.61 18.60
N PRO A 14 15.75 1.04 17.32
CA PRO A 14 14.68 1.94 16.93
C PRO A 14 13.31 1.26 17.07
N LEU A 15 12.32 2.02 17.54
CA LEU A 15 10.94 1.55 17.60
C LEU A 15 10.38 1.50 16.17
N ILE A 16 10.08 0.29 15.70
CA ILE A 16 9.54 0.09 14.34
C ILE A 16 8.03 0.30 14.32
N TYR A 17 7.32 -0.33 15.27
CA TYR A 17 5.88 -0.23 15.44
C TYR A 17 5.57 -0.11 16.93
N MET A 18 4.54 0.67 17.29
CA MET A 18 4.06 0.74 18.67
C MET A 18 3.36 -0.56 19.11
N ASN A 19 2.85 -1.33 18.14
CA ASN A 19 2.06 -2.53 18.37
C ASN A 19 3.00 -3.74 18.49
N PRO A 20 2.74 -4.66 19.43
CA PRO A 20 3.60 -5.83 19.65
C PRO A 20 3.30 -6.99 18.67
N GLU A 21 2.24 -6.90 17.88
CA GLU A 21 1.77 -7.97 17.02
C GLU A 21 2.80 -8.34 15.96
N ARG A 22 3.00 -9.65 15.78
CA ARG A 22 3.92 -10.21 14.80
C ARG A 22 3.17 -11.25 13.99
N ASN A 23 3.44 -11.30 12.69
CA ASN A 23 2.89 -12.31 11.79
C ASN A 23 1.35 -12.33 11.79
N VAL A 24 0.72 -11.17 11.59
CA VAL A 24 -0.73 -11.07 11.42
C VAL A 24 -1.09 -11.56 10.01
N TRP A 25 -1.49 -12.82 9.92
CA TRP A 25 -1.84 -13.46 8.65
C TRP A 25 -3.30 -13.19 8.27
N ARG A 26 -3.57 -13.17 6.96
CA ARG A 26 -4.92 -13.17 6.40
C ARG A 26 -5.36 -14.61 6.17
N GLU A 27 -6.60 -14.93 6.52
CA GLU A 27 -7.23 -16.22 6.21
C GLU A 27 -7.30 -16.48 4.69
N ASP A 28 -7.13 -17.74 4.28
CA ASP A 28 -7.16 -18.14 2.87
C ASP A 28 -8.61 -18.34 2.38
N VAL A 29 -9.34 -17.23 2.27
CA VAL A 29 -10.74 -17.20 1.84
C VAL A 29 -10.90 -16.25 0.65
N VAL A 30 -11.68 -16.68 -0.35
CA VAL A 30 -12.04 -15.86 -1.51
C VAL A 30 -13.16 -14.90 -1.13
N LEU A 31 -12.94 -13.61 -1.37
CA LEU A 31 -13.90 -12.55 -1.09
C LEU A 31 -14.10 -11.67 -2.34
N GLN A 32 -15.35 -11.41 -2.70
CA GLN A 32 -15.71 -10.42 -3.71
C GLN A 32 -16.03 -9.10 -3.01
N GLU A 33 -15.04 -8.21 -2.88
CA GLU A 33 -15.17 -6.99 -2.08
C GLU A 33 -15.86 -5.82 -2.83
N ILE A 34 -15.67 -5.72 -4.14
CA ILE A 34 -16.21 -4.63 -4.96
C ILE A 34 -16.71 -5.11 -6.31
N SER A 35 -17.65 -4.38 -6.91
CA SER A 35 -18.06 -4.63 -8.30
C SER A 35 -17.06 -4.02 -9.30
N VAL A 36 -17.13 -4.45 -10.56
CA VAL A 36 -16.34 -3.86 -11.66
C VAL A 36 -16.66 -2.36 -11.80
N ALA A 37 -17.94 -1.99 -11.69
CA ALA A 37 -18.38 -0.60 -11.77
C ALA A 37 -17.78 0.25 -10.64
N ASP A 38 -17.75 -0.26 -9.41
CA ASP A 38 -17.16 0.44 -8.27
C ASP A 38 -15.65 0.59 -8.41
N GLY A 39 -14.97 -0.46 -8.92
CA GLY A 39 -13.52 -0.42 -9.17
C GLY A 39 -13.12 0.57 -10.25
N LEU A 40 -13.98 0.80 -11.24
CA LEU A 40 -13.72 1.73 -12.34
C LEU A 40 -14.19 3.16 -12.07
N LYS A 41 -14.96 3.40 -11.00
CA LYS A 41 -15.62 4.68 -10.70
C LYS A 41 -14.69 5.91 -10.76
N ASN A 42 -13.43 5.77 -10.36
CA ASN A 42 -12.47 6.86 -10.32
C ASN A 42 -11.46 6.83 -11.49
N ALA A 43 -11.62 5.93 -12.45
CA ALA A 43 -10.69 5.79 -13.56
C ALA A 43 -10.85 6.95 -14.56
N ALA A 44 -9.74 7.59 -14.92
CA ALA A 44 -9.75 8.72 -15.86
C ALA A 44 -10.26 8.33 -17.26
N LYS A 45 -9.95 7.12 -17.72
CA LYS A 45 -10.43 6.56 -18.98
C LYS A 45 -10.57 5.06 -18.87
N HIS A 46 -11.78 4.55 -19.06
CA HIS A 46 -12.08 3.12 -19.01
C HIS A 46 -13.27 2.81 -19.93
N ASN A 47 -13.48 1.54 -20.23
CA ASN A 47 -14.77 1.03 -20.73
C ASN A 47 -15.49 0.27 -19.61
N GLU A 48 -16.51 -0.53 -19.93
CA GLU A 48 -17.29 -1.27 -18.92
C GLU A 48 -16.47 -2.25 -18.08
N SER A 49 -15.30 -2.69 -18.56
CA SER A 49 -14.53 -3.76 -17.93
C SER A 49 -13.02 -3.47 -17.77
N PHE A 50 -12.47 -2.45 -18.45
CA PHE A 50 -11.02 -2.26 -18.57
C PHE A 50 -10.60 -0.78 -18.50
N PHE A 51 -9.44 -0.55 -17.90
CA PHE A 51 -8.75 0.74 -17.95
C PHE A 51 -8.04 0.93 -19.29
N PHE A 52 -8.05 2.16 -19.81
CA PHE A 52 -7.28 2.50 -21.00
C PHE A 52 -5.92 3.07 -20.62
N VAL A 53 -4.85 2.43 -21.10
CA VAL A 53 -3.47 2.88 -20.95
C VAL A 53 -2.82 3.09 -22.34
N PRO A 54 -1.91 4.06 -22.48
CA PRO A 54 -1.19 4.22 -23.73
C PRO A 54 -0.29 3.01 -23.97
N LYS A 55 -0.37 2.43 -25.17
CA LYS A 55 0.55 1.38 -25.59
C LYS A 55 1.87 2.04 -25.99
N ILE A 56 2.91 1.87 -25.17
CA ILE A 56 4.27 2.27 -25.55
C ILE A 56 4.82 1.17 -26.45
N ILE A 57 4.98 1.47 -27.74
CA ILE A 57 5.76 0.65 -28.67
C ILE A 57 7.01 1.45 -28.99
N GLU A 58 8.15 0.99 -28.48
CA GLU A 58 9.46 1.43 -28.97
C GLU A 58 9.74 0.72 -30.30
N LYS A 59 10.21 1.47 -31.30
CA LYS A 59 10.61 0.93 -32.61
C LYS A 59 12.12 0.78 -32.66
#